data_AF-A0A963XF54-F1
#
_entry.id   AF-A0A963XF54-F1
#
_cell.length_a   1.000
_cell.length_b   1.000
_cell.length_c   1.000
_cell.angle_alpha   90.00
_cell.angle_beta   90.00
_cell.angle_gamma   90.00
#
_symmetry.space_group_name_H-M   'P 1'
#
loop_
_entity.id
_entity.type
_entity.pdbx_description
1 polymer ?
#
loop_
_entity_poly.entity_id
_entity_poly.type
_entity_poly.pdbx_seq_one_letter_code
_entity_poly.pdbx_strand_id
1 'polypeptide(L)'
;MLHDPAFWVGLAFILVVAFIYKPVMRGLGATLDGRADSIRKQIEEARKLREDAQALLADYQRKQRDAMAEAEAIIQQAKDEAKRSKADSEAELARSIERRKQQALDRIAQTEAQAVAQVRNLAVDVALTAAETVLRESMTDAQRQAMTDKAIAELPQRLN
;
A
#
# COMPACT_ATOMS: atom_id res chain seq x y z
N MET A 1 67.78 -42.93 81.16
CA MET A 1 66.91 -42.77 79.97
C MET A 1 66.05 -41.50 80.00
N LEU A 2 65.72 -40.91 81.17
CA LEU A 2 64.94 -39.65 81.24
C LEU A 2 65.79 -38.35 81.30
N HIS A 3 67.12 -38.46 81.31
CA HIS A 3 68.08 -37.35 81.32
C HIS A 3 68.86 -37.17 80.01
N ASP A 4 68.48 -37.91 78.96
CA ASP A 4 69.11 -37.78 77.64
C ASP A 4 68.54 -36.53 76.93
N PRO A 5 69.37 -35.54 76.53
CA PRO A 5 68.94 -34.39 75.75
C PRO A 5 68.13 -34.77 74.51
N ALA A 6 68.43 -35.91 73.88
CA ALA A 6 67.70 -36.39 72.71
C ALA A 6 66.22 -36.71 73.02
N PHE A 7 65.90 -37.17 74.23
CA PHE A 7 64.52 -37.46 74.65
C PHE A 7 63.69 -36.17 74.76
N TRP A 8 64.24 -35.13 75.39
CA TRP A 8 63.57 -33.83 75.52
C TRP A 8 63.43 -33.10 74.17
N VAL A 9 64.43 -33.23 73.28
CA VAL A 9 64.34 -32.70 71.90
C VAL A 9 63.24 -33.42 71.11
N GLY A 10 63.16 -34.75 71.20
CA GLY A 10 62.10 -35.53 70.56
C GLY A 10 60.71 -35.20 71.09
N LEU A 11 60.57 -35.02 72.41
CA LEU A 11 59.30 -34.64 73.04
C LEU A 11 58.86 -33.22 72.61
N ALA A 12 59.79 -32.27 72.57
CA ALA A 12 59.51 -30.92 72.08
C ALA A 12 59.12 -30.93 70.59
N PHE A 13 59.78 -31.73 69.75
CA PHE A 13 59.42 -31.89 68.34
C PHE A 13 58.00 -32.42 68.17
N ILE A 14 57.62 -33.47 68.90
CA ILE A 14 56.26 -34.04 68.84
C ILE A 14 55.22 -33.01 69.30
N LEU A 15 55.48 -32.26 70.38
CA LEU A 15 54.56 -31.22 70.87
C LEU A 15 54.38 -30.09 69.84
N VAL A 16 55.45 -29.64 69.20
CA VAL A 16 55.40 -28.62 68.15
C VAL A 16 54.64 -29.12 66.92
N VAL A 17 54.91 -30.35 66.47
CA VAL A 17 54.18 -30.96 65.33
C VAL A 17 52.70 -31.12 65.66
N ALA A 18 52.35 -31.59 66.87
CA ALA A 18 50.96 -31.74 67.28
C ALA A 18 50.21 -30.39 67.34
N PHE A 19 50.89 -29.33 67.80
CA PHE A 19 50.30 -27.99 67.86
C PHE A 19 50.09 -27.38 66.46
N ILE A 20 51.02 -27.63 65.52
CA ILE A 20 50.98 -27.07 64.16
C ILE A 20 50.10 -27.91 63.20
N TYR A 21 49.93 -29.21 63.45
CA TYR A 21 49.18 -30.11 62.56
C TYR A 21 47.75 -29.63 62.30
N LYS A 22 47.01 -29.26 63.35
CA LYS A 22 45.61 -28.84 63.26
C LYS A 22 45.40 -27.54 62.46
N PRO A 23 46.14 -26.43 62.70
CA PRO A 23 46.00 -25.23 61.90
C PRO A 23 46.47 -25.41 60.44
N VAL A 24 47.55 -26.17 60.20
CA VAL A 24 48.04 -26.44 58.84
C VAL A 24 47.05 -27.28 58.03
N MET A 25 46.50 -28.35 58.61
CA MET A 25 45.46 -29.17 57.96
C MET A 25 44.20 -28.36 57.65
N ARG A 26 43.77 -27.49 58.58
CA ARG A 26 42.62 -26.59 58.35
C ARG A 26 42.89 -25.57 57.23
N GLY A 27 44.07 -24.96 57.20
CA GLY A 27 44.42 -23.98 56.16
C GLY A 27 44.52 -24.60 54.76
N LEU A 28 45.12 -25.78 54.64
CA LEU A 28 45.20 -26.52 53.38
C LEU A 28 43.82 -27.00 52.91
N GLY A 29 42.98 -27.53 53.82
CA GLY A 29 41.60 -27.91 53.48
C GLY A 29 40.78 -26.73 52.98
N ALA A 30 40.79 -25.60 53.71
CA ALA A 30 40.02 -24.42 53.34
C ALA A 30 40.43 -23.82 51.97
N THR A 31 41.72 -23.83 51.64
CA THR A 31 42.20 -23.32 50.34
C THR A 31 41.84 -24.24 49.18
N LEU A 32 41.90 -25.56 49.38
CA LEU A 32 41.48 -26.54 48.38
C LEU A 32 39.96 -26.52 48.16
N ASP A 33 39.17 -26.43 49.23
CA ASP A 33 37.71 -26.30 49.17
C ASP A 33 37.31 -25.00 48.45
N GLY A 34 37.95 -23.87 48.78
CA GLY A 34 37.70 -22.61 48.10
C GLY A 34 38.02 -22.65 46.60
N ARG A 35 39.08 -23.36 46.19
CA ARG A 35 39.38 -23.61 44.77
C ARG A 35 38.34 -24.50 44.12
N ALA A 36 37.94 -25.59 44.77
CA ALA A 36 36.93 -26.50 44.26
C ALA A 36 35.59 -25.77 44.03
N ASP A 37 35.18 -24.92 44.97
CA ASP A 37 33.94 -24.15 44.86
C ASP A 37 34.02 -23.07 43.77
N SER A 38 35.16 -22.40 43.61
CA SER A 38 35.37 -21.45 42.52
C SER A 38 35.28 -22.15 41.14
N ILE A 39 35.91 -23.32 41.00
CA ILE A 39 35.84 -24.12 39.76
C ILE A 39 34.40 -24.58 39.50
N ARG A 40 33.69 -25.07 40.53
CA ARG A 40 32.28 -25.46 40.40
C ARG A 40 31.41 -24.29 39.91
N LYS A 41 31.56 -23.11 40.52
CA LYS A 41 30.83 -21.90 40.10
C LYS A 41 31.13 -21.51 38.66
N GLN A 42 32.39 -21.51 38.25
CA GLN A 42 32.78 -21.19 36.87
C GLN A 42 32.19 -22.19 35.87
N ILE A 43 32.16 -23.48 36.20
CA ILE A 43 31.55 -24.52 35.35
C ILE A 43 30.03 -24.34 35.26
N GLU A 44 29.37 -24.01 36.37
CA GLU A 44 27.94 -23.76 36.41
C GLU A 44 27.55 -22.51 35.61
N GLU A 45 28.32 -21.43 35.76
CA GLU A 45 28.16 -20.20 34.97
C GLU A 45 28.39 -20.47 33.48
N ALA A 46 29.45 -21.20 33.11
CA ALA A 46 29.72 -21.56 31.72
C ALA A 46 28.60 -22.43 31.12
N ARG A 47 28.05 -23.36 31.91
CA ARG A 47 26.91 -24.19 31.50
C ARG A 47 25.67 -23.33 31.27
N LYS A 48 25.35 -22.44 32.21
CA LYS A 48 24.22 -21.51 32.09
C LYS A 48 24.36 -20.61 30.87
N LEU A 49 25.55 -20.03 30.67
CA LEU A 49 25.83 -19.20 29.50
C LEU A 49 25.66 -19.97 28.18
N ARG A 50 26.05 -21.25 28.14
CA ARG A 50 25.83 -22.11 26.98
C ARG A 50 24.36 -22.37 26.74
N GLU A 51 23.59 -22.65 27.79
CA GLU A 51 22.14 -22.88 27.70
C GLU A 51 21.42 -21.60 27.23
N ASP A 52 21.77 -20.44 27.76
CA ASP A 52 21.23 -19.14 27.35
C ASP A 52 21.58 -18.83 25.88
N ALA A 53 22.82 -19.10 25.45
CA ALA A 53 23.24 -18.91 24.06
C ALA A 53 22.50 -19.84 23.09
N GLN A 54 22.25 -21.09 23.49
CA GLN A 54 21.48 -22.05 22.69
C GLN A 54 20.01 -21.63 22.58
N ALA A 55 19.42 -21.18 23.68
CA ALA A 55 18.05 -20.66 23.68
C ALA A 55 17.92 -19.42 22.78
N LEU A 56 18.88 -18.49 22.88
CA LEU A 56 18.93 -17.29 22.05
C LEU A 56 19.07 -17.63 20.57
N LEU A 57 19.96 -18.57 20.22
CA LEU A 57 20.13 -19.01 18.84
C LEU A 57 18.83 -19.62 18.28
N ALA A 58 18.15 -20.46 19.06
CA ALA A 58 16.88 -21.07 18.65
C ALA A 58 15.78 -20.01 18.46
N ASP A 59 15.74 -18.97 19.29
CA ASP A 59 14.82 -17.84 19.16
C ASP A 59 15.11 -17.04 17.89
N TYR A 60 16.38 -16.69 17.62
CA TYR A 60 16.76 -15.98 16.39
C TYR A 60 16.47 -16.79 15.13
N GLN A 61 16.73 -18.11 15.13
CA GLN A 61 16.38 -18.97 14.00
C GLN A 61 14.87 -19.02 13.76
N ARG A 62 14.06 -19.01 14.82
CA ARG A 62 12.60 -18.94 14.70
C ARG A 62 12.17 -17.60 14.12
N LYS A 63 12.63 -16.50 14.71
CA LYS A 63 12.37 -15.13 14.23
C LYS A 63 12.79 -14.93 12.77
N GLN A 64 13.92 -15.51 12.36
CA GLN A 64 14.37 -15.45 10.98
C GLN A 64 13.40 -16.17 10.04
N ARG A 65 12.94 -17.39 10.39
CA ARG A 65 11.96 -18.12 9.58
C ARG A 65 10.63 -17.39 9.51
N ASP A 66 10.16 -16.86 10.64
CA ASP A 66 8.89 -16.13 10.72
C ASP A 66 8.96 -14.85 9.88
N ALA A 67 10.07 -14.09 9.97
CA ALA A 67 10.29 -12.90 9.16
C ALA A 67 10.38 -13.22 7.65
N MET A 68 10.99 -14.35 7.27
CA MET A 68 11.01 -14.79 5.86
C MET A 68 9.61 -15.15 5.37
N ALA A 69 8.82 -15.86 6.19
CA ALA A 69 7.44 -16.20 5.86
C ALA A 69 6.54 -14.96 5.74
N GLU A 70 6.71 -14.00 6.64
CA GLU A 70 5.99 -12.72 6.62
C GLU A 70 6.37 -11.89 5.38
N ALA A 71 7.66 -11.82 5.04
CA ALA A 71 8.11 -11.14 3.83
C ALA A 71 7.53 -11.76 2.55
N GLU A 72 7.50 -13.09 2.45
CA GLU A 72 6.85 -13.77 1.32
C GLU A 72 5.34 -13.48 1.28
N ALA A 73 4.66 -13.51 2.43
CA ALA A 73 3.24 -13.17 2.52
C ALA A 73 2.95 -11.74 2.05
N ILE A 74 3.78 -10.77 2.46
CA ILE A 74 3.68 -9.37 2.01
C ILE A 74 3.85 -9.28 0.49
N ILE A 75 4.83 -9.98 -0.08
CA ILE A 75 5.07 -9.98 -1.53
C ILE A 75 3.89 -10.58 -2.28
N GLN A 76 3.33 -11.69 -1.81
CA GLN A 76 2.16 -12.31 -2.44
C GLN A 76 0.92 -11.41 -2.35
N GLN A 77 0.66 -10.83 -1.17
CA GLN A 77 -0.44 -9.89 -1.00
C GLN A 77 -0.29 -8.68 -1.94
N ALA A 78 0.92 -8.10 -2.05
CA ALA A 78 1.18 -6.99 -2.95
C ALA A 78 0.96 -7.36 -4.42
N LYS A 79 1.34 -8.57 -4.84
CA LYS A 79 1.08 -9.07 -6.21
C LYS A 79 -0.41 -9.23 -6.47
N ASP A 80 -1.16 -9.77 -5.51
CA ASP A 80 -2.60 -9.98 -5.67
C ASP A 80 -3.38 -8.67 -5.64
N GLU A 81 -2.95 -7.71 -4.82
CA GLU A 81 -3.46 -6.34 -4.83
C GLU A 81 -3.17 -5.63 -6.14
N ALA A 82 -1.95 -5.74 -6.68
CA ALA A 82 -1.61 -5.18 -7.98
C ALA A 82 -2.45 -5.78 -9.12
N LYS A 83 -2.70 -7.10 -9.10
CA LYS A 83 -3.58 -7.76 -10.07
C LYS A 83 -5.02 -7.25 -9.98
N ARG A 84 -5.57 -7.13 -8.76
CA ARG A 84 -6.92 -6.60 -8.54
C ARG A 84 -7.03 -5.15 -9.00
N SER A 85 -6.10 -4.29 -8.59
CA SER A 85 -6.06 -2.88 -9.01
C SER A 85 -5.96 -2.73 -10.52
N LYS A 86 -5.16 -3.57 -11.19
CA LYS A 86 -5.07 -3.58 -12.66
C LYS A 86 -6.41 -3.97 -13.30
N ALA A 87 -7.04 -5.05 -12.84
CA ALA A 87 -8.33 -5.50 -13.37
C ALA A 87 -9.43 -4.44 -13.18
N ASP A 88 -9.49 -3.81 -12.01
CA ASP A 88 -10.44 -2.73 -11.71
C ASP A 88 -10.20 -1.51 -12.62
N SER A 89 -8.92 -1.13 -12.80
CA SER A 89 -8.54 -0.02 -13.68
C SER A 89 -8.88 -0.30 -15.14
N GLU A 90 -8.64 -1.52 -15.63
CA GLU A 90 -9.02 -1.94 -16.98
C GLU A 90 -10.54 -1.90 -17.17
N ALA A 91 -11.31 -2.39 -16.19
CA ALA A 91 -12.77 -2.34 -16.23
C ALA A 91 -13.33 -0.91 -16.17
N GLU A 92 -12.72 -0.02 -15.39
CA GLU A 92 -13.08 1.40 -15.36
C GLU A 92 -12.74 2.09 -16.68
N LEU A 93 -11.56 1.84 -17.23
CA LEU A 93 -11.13 2.40 -18.51
C LEU A 93 -12.05 1.96 -19.64
N ALA A 94 -12.41 0.68 -19.70
CA ALA A 94 -13.36 0.16 -20.69
C ALA A 94 -14.73 0.87 -20.58
N ARG A 95 -15.26 1.03 -19.36
CA ARG A 95 -16.51 1.78 -19.12
C ARG A 95 -16.38 3.25 -19.54
N SER A 96 -15.23 3.88 -19.30
CA SER A 96 -14.96 5.27 -19.68
C SER A 96 -14.92 5.45 -21.20
N ILE A 97 -14.25 4.52 -21.90
CA ILE A 97 -14.20 4.50 -23.37
C ILE A 97 -15.60 4.34 -23.95
N GLU A 98 -16.39 3.40 -23.44
CA GLU A 98 -17.75 3.18 -23.96
C GLU A 98 -18.65 4.41 -23.74
N ARG A 99 -18.59 5.05 -22.55
CA ARG A 99 -19.30 6.31 -22.31
C ARG A 99 -18.88 7.41 -23.27
N ARG A 100 -17.56 7.58 -23.50
CA ARG A 100 -17.05 8.61 -24.43
C ARG A 100 -17.48 8.33 -25.86
N LYS A 101 -17.48 7.05 -26.27
CA LYS A 101 -17.98 6.62 -27.57
C LYS A 101 -19.45 6.96 -27.74
N GLN A 102 -20.29 6.64 -26.75
CA GLN A 102 -21.71 6.97 -26.81
C GLN A 102 -21.92 8.50 -26.89
N GLN A 103 -21.23 9.28 -26.06
CA GLN A 103 -21.28 10.74 -26.12
C GLN A 103 -20.87 11.30 -27.49
N ALA A 104 -19.85 10.72 -28.13
CA ALA A 104 -19.44 11.12 -29.47
C ALA A 104 -20.51 10.78 -30.52
N LEU A 105 -21.12 9.58 -30.45
CA LEU A 105 -22.22 9.18 -31.33
C LEU A 105 -23.44 10.09 -31.17
N ASP A 106 -23.82 10.39 -29.93
CA ASP A 106 -24.94 11.29 -29.63
C ASP A 106 -24.66 12.71 -30.18
N ARG A 107 -23.41 13.18 -30.07
CA ARG A 107 -23.00 14.47 -30.61
C ARG A 107 -23.02 14.50 -32.13
N ILE A 108 -22.58 13.43 -32.79
CA ILE A 108 -22.65 13.27 -34.24
C ILE A 108 -24.11 13.32 -34.68
N ALA A 109 -24.99 12.51 -34.09
CA ALA A 109 -26.41 12.47 -34.42
C ALA A 109 -27.09 13.83 -34.23
N GLN A 110 -26.78 14.54 -33.13
CA GLN A 110 -27.28 15.90 -32.90
C GLN A 110 -26.82 16.88 -34.00
N THR A 111 -25.55 16.80 -34.39
CA THR A 111 -24.95 17.69 -35.39
C THR A 111 -25.50 17.39 -36.79
N GLU A 112 -25.71 16.11 -37.12
CA GLU A 112 -26.36 15.69 -38.36
C GLU A 112 -27.79 16.22 -38.46
N ALA A 113 -28.58 16.07 -37.39
CA ALA A 113 -29.93 16.61 -37.35
C ALA A 113 -29.96 18.14 -37.54
N GLN A 114 -29.01 18.86 -36.91
CA GLN A 114 -28.86 20.30 -37.08
C GLN A 114 -28.44 20.67 -38.51
N ALA A 115 -27.51 19.94 -39.12
CA ALA A 115 -27.06 20.18 -40.49
C ALA A 115 -28.20 19.96 -41.50
N VAL A 116 -28.99 18.89 -41.34
CA VAL A 116 -30.17 18.61 -42.18
C VAL A 116 -31.20 19.74 -42.04
N ALA A 117 -31.45 20.21 -40.81
CA ALA A 117 -32.36 21.33 -40.59
C ALA A 117 -31.86 22.62 -41.27
N GLN A 118 -30.56 22.90 -41.20
CA GLN A 118 -29.95 24.06 -41.87
C GLN A 118 -30.09 23.98 -43.39
N VAL A 119 -29.82 22.82 -44.01
CA VAL A 119 -29.98 22.62 -45.46
C VAL A 119 -31.43 22.82 -45.87
N ARG A 120 -32.38 22.31 -45.09
CA ARG A 120 -33.82 22.50 -45.36
C ARG A 120 -34.22 23.96 -45.29
N ASN A 121 -33.77 24.69 -44.28
CA ASN A 121 -34.06 26.12 -44.15
C ASN A 121 -33.47 26.91 -45.32
N LEU A 122 -32.22 26.62 -45.70
CA LEU A 122 -31.60 27.26 -46.87
C LEU A 122 -32.37 26.98 -48.17
N ALA A 123 -32.86 25.74 -48.36
CA ALA A 123 -33.70 25.41 -49.52
C ALA A 123 -35.02 26.17 -49.53
N VAL A 124 -35.65 26.36 -48.36
CA VAL A 124 -36.87 27.18 -48.21
C VAL A 124 -36.58 28.64 -48.56
N ASP A 125 -35.48 29.22 -48.07
CA ASP A 125 -35.10 30.60 -48.36
C ASP A 125 -34.83 30.82 -49.86
N VAL A 126 -34.13 29.88 -50.51
CA VAL A 126 -33.88 29.92 -51.96
C VAL A 126 -35.20 29.79 -52.74
N ALA A 127 -36.10 28.90 -52.34
CA ALA A 127 -37.40 28.73 -52.99
C ALA A 127 -38.29 29.98 -52.84
N LEU A 128 -38.29 30.62 -51.66
CA LEU A 128 -39.00 31.88 -51.43
C LEU A 128 -38.44 33.00 -52.30
N THR A 129 -37.12 33.12 -52.37
CA THR A 129 -36.44 34.13 -53.21
C THR A 129 -36.76 33.93 -54.70
N ALA A 130 -36.75 32.68 -55.17
CA ALA A 130 -37.11 32.35 -56.54
C ALA A 130 -38.60 32.63 -56.81
N ALA A 131 -39.50 32.27 -55.89
CA ALA A 131 -40.93 32.55 -55.99
C ALA A 131 -41.22 34.05 -56.00
N GLU A 132 -40.52 34.85 -55.18
CA GLU A 132 -40.62 36.32 -55.19
C GLU A 132 -40.19 36.89 -56.54
N THR A 133 -39.08 36.38 -57.10
CA THR A 133 -38.57 36.82 -58.41
C THR A 133 -39.57 36.51 -59.52
N VAL A 134 -40.07 35.27 -59.59
CA VAL A 134 -41.08 34.86 -60.57
C VAL A 134 -42.37 35.66 -60.40
N LEU A 135 -42.81 35.92 -59.17
CA LEU A 135 -43.99 36.74 -58.90
C LEU A 135 -43.78 38.16 -59.41
N ARG A 136 -42.63 38.80 -59.13
CA ARG A 136 -42.30 40.14 -59.65
C ARG A 136 -42.29 40.21 -61.17
N GLU A 137 -41.74 39.20 -61.84
CA GLU A 137 -41.65 39.13 -63.30
C GLU A 137 -43.00 38.83 -63.98
N SER A 138 -43.87 38.04 -63.34
CA SER A 138 -45.17 37.64 -63.89
C SER A 138 -46.33 38.59 -63.51
N MET A 139 -46.10 39.56 -62.62
CA MET A 139 -47.16 40.45 -62.13
C MET A 139 -47.53 41.53 -63.15
N THR A 140 -48.78 41.49 -63.61
CA THR A 140 -49.37 42.53 -64.47
C THR A 140 -49.88 43.71 -63.64
N ASP A 141 -50.01 44.89 -64.26
CA ASP A 141 -50.55 46.09 -63.58
C ASP A 141 -51.96 45.88 -63.02
N ALA A 142 -52.80 45.13 -63.73
CA ALA A 142 -54.14 44.78 -63.28
C ALA A 142 -54.13 43.91 -62.00
N GLN A 143 -53.20 42.97 -61.90
CA GLN A 143 -53.03 42.13 -60.70
C GLN A 143 -52.48 42.93 -59.52
N ARG A 144 -51.58 43.90 -59.76
CA ARG A 144 -51.09 44.83 -58.72
C ARG A 144 -52.21 45.67 -58.12
N GLN A 145 -53.08 46.24 -58.96
CA GLN A 145 -54.21 47.04 -58.51
C GLN A 145 -55.21 46.19 -57.71
N ALA A 146 -55.57 45.00 -58.21
CA ALA A 146 -56.46 44.07 -57.50
C ALA A 146 -55.92 43.60 -56.14
N MET A 147 -54.60 43.42 -56.00
CA MET A 147 -53.96 43.10 -54.71
C MET A 147 -54.02 44.27 -53.73
N THR A 148 -53.83 45.49 -54.23
CA THR A 148 -53.91 46.72 -53.41
C THR A 148 -55.33 46.93 -52.88
N ASP A 149 -56.33 46.76 -53.74
CA ASP A 149 -57.74 46.86 -53.37
C ASP A 149 -58.14 45.78 -52.34
N LYS A 150 -57.64 44.55 -52.50
CA LYS A 150 -57.81 43.48 -51.50
C LYS A 150 -57.14 43.81 -50.16
N ALA A 151 -55.92 44.34 -50.16
CA ALA A 151 -55.22 44.72 -48.94
C ALA A 151 -55.96 45.85 -48.20
N ILE A 152 -56.50 46.82 -48.94
CA ILE A 152 -57.37 47.89 -48.40
C ILE A 152 -58.66 47.30 -47.82
N ALA A 153 -59.26 46.30 -48.47
CA ALA A 153 -60.46 45.63 -47.98
C ALA A 153 -60.23 44.72 -46.75
N GLU A 154 -59.02 44.17 -46.56
CA GLU A 154 -58.68 43.32 -45.42
C GLU A 154 -58.23 44.11 -44.16
N LEU A 155 -57.74 45.35 -44.32
CA LEU A 155 -57.32 46.23 -43.22
C LEU A 155 -58.36 46.36 -42.08
N PRO A 156 -59.67 46.56 -42.36
CA PRO A 156 -60.71 46.63 -41.32
C PRO A 156 -60.93 45.33 -40.56
N GLN A 157 -60.61 44.17 -41.14
CA GLN A 157 -60.85 42.86 -40.53
C GLN A 157 -59.72 42.42 -39.58
N ARG A 158 -58.52 42.98 -39.71
CA ARG A 158 -57.38 42.71 -38.81
C ARG A 158 -57.20 43.73 -37.69
N LEU A 159 -58.02 44.79 -37.68
CA LEU A 159 -58.04 45.86 -36.68
C LEU A 159 -59.17 45.71 -35.64
N ASN A 160 -59.95 44.62 -35.71
CA ASN A 160 -60.82 44.13 -34.64
C ASN A 160 -60.21 42.87 -34.00
#